data_AF-A0A7J7X0T2-F1
#
_entry.id   AF-A0A7J7X0T2-F1
#
_cell.length_a   1.000
_cell.length_b   1.000
_cell.length_c   1.000
_cell.angle_alpha   90.00
_cell.angle_beta   90.00
_cell.angle_gamma   90.00
#
_symmetry.space_group_name_H-M   'P 1'
#
loop_
_entity.id
_entity.type
_entity.pdbx_description
1 polymer ?
#
loop_
_entity_poly.entity_id
_entity_poly.type
_entity_poly.pdbx_seq_one_letter_code
_entity_poly.pdbx_strand_id
1 'polypeptide(L)'
;MWHLLARASGPLLRAPLSGSWAAPAASAGLKTLLPVPTYEDVSIPERPKLKFVERMPLVPKVRREPKNLRDIRGPSTEGTEFTEGNFAILVSSVASSSRVEVRD
;
A
#
# COMPACT_ATOMS: atom_id res chain seq x y z
N MET A 1 -40.65 47.90 -66.95
CA MET A 1 -40.28 49.04 -66.09
C MET A 1 -41.39 49.26 -65.07
N TRP A 2 -41.21 48.74 -63.86
CA TRP A 2 -42.00 49.10 -62.68
C TRP A 2 -41.03 49.04 -61.50
N HIS A 3 -40.59 50.21 -61.05
CA HIS A 3 -39.99 50.37 -59.73
C HIS A 3 -41.13 50.68 -58.77
N LEU A 4 -41.08 50.18 -57.53
CA LEU A 4 -41.52 50.90 -56.32
C LEU A 4 -41.19 50.08 -55.05
N LEU A 5 -40.33 50.69 -54.23
CA LEU A 5 -40.33 50.79 -52.76
C LEU A 5 -40.34 49.49 -51.93
N ALA A 6 -39.20 49.14 -51.32
CA ALA A 6 -38.70 49.64 -50.03
C ALA A 6 -39.28 48.87 -48.83
N ARG A 7 -38.45 48.01 -48.24
CA ARG A 7 -38.62 47.54 -46.87
C ARG A 7 -37.28 47.63 -46.16
N ALA A 8 -37.19 48.56 -45.23
CA ALA A 8 -36.05 48.73 -44.35
C ALA A 8 -35.88 47.47 -43.49
N SER A 9 -34.66 46.91 -43.47
CA SER A 9 -34.18 46.10 -42.35
C SER A 9 -32.83 46.68 -41.93
N GLY A 10 -32.76 47.16 -40.70
CA GLY A 10 -31.60 47.87 -40.16
C GLY A 10 -30.30 47.03 -40.14
N PRO A 11 -29.17 47.65 -39.79
CA PRO A 11 -27.88 46.99 -39.77
C PRO A 11 -27.87 45.92 -38.67
N LEU A 12 -27.56 44.67 -39.05
CA LEU A 12 -27.14 43.66 -38.09
C LEU A 12 -25.79 44.08 -37.53
N LEU A 13 -25.81 44.72 -36.36
CA LEU A 13 -24.62 45.02 -35.57
C LEU A 13 -23.92 43.70 -35.23
N ARG A 14 -22.81 43.43 -35.92
CA ARG A 14 -21.85 42.39 -35.57
C ARG A 14 -21.14 42.84 -34.30
N ALA A 15 -21.59 42.36 -33.14
CA ALA A 15 -20.90 42.59 -31.88
C ALA A 15 -19.51 41.90 -31.92
N PRO A 16 -18.42 42.56 -31.53
CA PRO A 16 -17.16 41.88 -31.26
C PRO A 16 -17.32 41.17 -29.92
N LEU A 17 -17.23 39.84 -29.90
CA LEU A 17 -17.04 39.10 -28.65
C LEU A 17 -15.64 39.41 -28.13
N SER A 18 -15.54 40.55 -27.44
CA SER A 18 -14.50 40.86 -26.47
C SER A 18 -14.67 39.90 -25.29
N GLY A 19 -14.31 38.65 -25.53
CA GLY A 19 -14.09 37.66 -24.50
C GLY A 19 -12.64 37.26 -24.64
N SER A 20 -11.78 37.84 -23.81
CA SER A 20 -10.43 37.35 -23.54
C SER A 20 -10.54 35.99 -22.85
N TRP A 21 -11.13 35.01 -23.52
CA TRP A 21 -10.91 33.60 -23.23
C TRP A 21 -9.65 33.20 -23.97
N ALA A 22 -8.51 33.80 -23.57
CA ALA A 22 -7.30 33.03 -23.61
C ALA A 22 -7.55 31.89 -22.62
N ALA A 23 -8.05 30.76 -23.13
CA ALA A 23 -8.04 29.52 -22.40
C ALA A 23 -6.63 29.39 -21.80
N PRO A 24 -6.49 29.12 -20.49
CA PRO A 24 -5.17 28.85 -19.92
C PRO A 24 -4.49 27.86 -20.85
N ALA A 25 -3.28 28.19 -21.31
CA ALA A 25 -2.53 27.32 -22.21
C ALA A 25 -2.60 25.91 -21.63
N ALA A 26 -3.09 24.95 -22.40
CA ALA A 26 -3.24 23.58 -21.96
C ALA A 26 -1.84 23.05 -21.63
N SER A 27 -1.43 23.18 -20.37
CA SER A 27 -0.19 22.61 -19.88
C SER A 27 -0.44 21.12 -19.78
N ALA A 28 0.03 20.38 -20.78
CA ALA A 28 0.14 18.94 -20.67
C ALA A 28 1.07 18.66 -19.48
N GLY A 29 0.50 18.21 -18.35
CA GLY A 29 1.27 17.86 -17.17
C GLY A 29 2.25 16.75 -17.52
N LEU A 30 3.54 17.08 -17.60
CA LEU A 30 4.60 16.09 -17.83
C LEU A 30 4.70 15.22 -16.57
N LYS A 31 4.42 13.92 -16.72
CA LYS A 31 4.59 12.97 -15.61
C LYS A 31 6.08 12.85 -15.28
N THR A 32 6.44 13.17 -14.05
CA THR A 32 7.79 12.92 -13.53
C THR A 32 7.92 11.43 -13.22
N LEU A 33 8.83 10.76 -13.93
CA LEU A 33 9.17 9.37 -13.66
C LEU A 33 10.42 9.37 -12.78
N LEU A 34 10.28 8.89 -11.55
CA LEU A 34 11.42 8.63 -10.69
C LEU A 34 12.12 7.34 -11.12
N PRO A 35 13.44 7.25 -10.98
CA PRO A 35 14.17 6.02 -11.25
C PRO A 35 13.68 4.91 -10.30
N VAL A 36 13.46 3.72 -10.87
CA VAL A 36 13.05 2.54 -10.11
C VAL A 36 14.25 2.03 -9.32
N PRO A 37 14.10 1.69 -8.02
CA PRO A 37 15.20 1.10 -7.25
C PRO A 37 15.64 -0.23 -7.86
N THR A 38 16.95 -0.45 -7.93
CA THR A 38 17.56 -1.69 -8.39
C THR A 38 17.85 -2.62 -7.21
N TYR A 39 17.75 -3.93 -7.42
CA TYR A 39 17.93 -4.97 -6.39
C TYR A 39 18.96 -6.03 -6.81
N GLU A 40 19.97 -5.65 -7.59
CA GLU A 40 20.96 -6.58 -8.17
C GLU A 40 21.79 -7.30 -7.08
N ASP A 41 21.99 -6.65 -5.94
CA ASP A 41 22.74 -7.19 -4.79
C ASP A 41 21.91 -8.13 -3.89
N VAL A 42 20.60 -8.27 -4.15
CA VAL A 42 19.71 -9.09 -3.32
C VAL A 42 19.64 -10.51 -3.88
N SER A 43 20.35 -11.43 -3.25
CA SER A 43 20.27 -12.86 -3.58
C SER A 43 19.08 -13.54 -2.92
N ILE A 44 18.31 -14.31 -3.69
CA ILE A 44 17.23 -15.15 -3.16
C ILE A 44 17.82 -16.47 -2.67
N PRO A 45 17.56 -16.89 -1.42
CA PRO A 45 18.06 -18.15 -0.89
C PRO A 45 17.40 -19.36 -1.57
N GLU A 46 18.06 -20.53 -1.50
CA GLU A 46 17.57 -21.78 -2.12
C GLU A 46 16.14 -22.15 -1.68
N ARG A 47 15.82 -21.88 -0.41
CA ARG A 47 14.50 -22.15 0.19
C ARG A 47 13.83 -20.84 0.62
N PRO A 48 13.16 -20.12 -0.30
CA PRO A 48 12.56 -18.83 0.01
C PRO A 48 11.28 -18.94 0.85
N LYS A 49 10.67 -20.13 0.94
CA LYS A 49 9.45 -20.37 1.69
C LYS A 49 9.76 -20.78 3.13
N LEU A 50 8.86 -20.40 4.06
CA LEU A 50 8.94 -20.83 5.45
C LEU A 50 8.87 -22.36 5.56
N LYS A 51 9.69 -22.90 6.48
CA LYS A 51 9.69 -24.33 6.79
C LYS A 51 8.40 -24.68 7.54
N PHE A 52 7.90 -25.90 7.31
CA PHE A 52 6.81 -26.42 8.12
C PHE A 52 7.29 -26.69 9.54
N VAL A 53 6.51 -26.26 10.54
CA VAL A 53 6.80 -26.47 11.96
C VAL A 53 5.64 -27.24 12.57
N GLU A 54 5.94 -28.43 13.11
CA GLU A 54 4.96 -29.27 13.78
C GLU A 54 4.57 -28.72 15.15
N ARG A 55 3.32 -28.99 15.57
CA ARG A 55 2.77 -28.51 16.84
C ARG A 55 3.39 -29.20 18.07
N MET A 56 3.75 -30.48 17.95
CA MET A 56 4.34 -31.26 19.03
C MET A 56 5.84 -31.44 18.79
N PRO A 57 6.68 -31.35 19.83
CA PRO A 57 8.08 -31.71 19.70
C PRO A 57 8.21 -33.22 19.44
N LEU A 58 9.30 -33.63 18.77
CA LEU A 58 9.61 -35.03 18.49
C LEU A 58 9.66 -35.88 19.77
N VAL A 59 10.18 -35.29 20.86
CA VAL A 59 10.21 -35.91 22.19
C VAL A 59 9.18 -35.22 23.08
N PRO A 60 8.07 -35.89 23.44
CA PRO A 60 7.06 -35.29 24.31
C PRO A 60 7.59 -35.09 25.73
N LYS A 61 7.25 -33.95 26.34
CA LYS A 61 7.56 -33.71 27.75
C LYS A 61 6.75 -34.65 28.64
N VAL A 62 7.42 -35.39 29.51
CA VAL A 62 6.79 -36.34 30.45
C VAL A 62 6.09 -35.64 31.60
N ARG A 63 6.60 -34.49 32.05
CA ARG A 63 6.04 -33.71 33.17
C ARG A 63 5.36 -32.44 32.64
N ARG A 64 4.18 -32.13 33.20
CA ARG A 64 3.46 -30.89 32.92
C ARG A 64 4.14 -29.74 33.65
N GLU A 65 4.58 -28.72 32.90
CA GLU A 65 5.09 -27.48 33.45
C GLU A 65 3.94 -26.49 33.69
N PRO A 66 3.92 -25.76 34.82
CA PRO A 66 2.93 -24.72 35.04
C PRO A 66 3.15 -23.56 34.06
N LYS A 67 2.08 -22.82 33.73
CA LYS A 67 2.16 -21.63 32.87
C LYS A 67 2.97 -20.54 33.59
N ASN A 68 4.09 -20.13 33.00
CA ASN A 68 4.97 -19.13 33.59
C ASN A 68 4.69 -17.74 33.01
N LEU A 69 3.71 -16.99 33.53
CA LEU A 69 3.31 -15.68 32.99
C LEU A 69 4.41 -14.60 32.92
N ARG A 70 5.60 -14.85 33.46
CA ARG A 70 6.74 -13.92 33.38
C ARG A 70 7.37 -13.92 31.99
N ASP A 71 7.20 -14.99 31.22
CA ASP A 71 7.74 -15.14 29.86
C ASP A 71 7.17 -14.11 28.87
N ILE A 72 5.92 -13.69 29.06
CA ILE A 72 5.21 -12.74 28.20
C ILE A 72 5.11 -11.33 28.80
N ARG A 73 5.67 -11.10 29.99
CA ARG A 73 5.56 -9.80 30.69
C ARG A 73 6.78 -8.94 30.42
N GLY A 74 6.53 -7.69 30.04
CA GLY A 74 7.56 -6.71 29.78
C GLY A 74 8.05 -6.76 28.32
N PRO A 75 9.04 -5.91 27.97
CA PRO A 75 9.60 -5.87 26.63
C PRO A 75 10.45 -7.11 26.33
N SER A 76 10.52 -7.50 25.06
CA SER A 76 11.41 -8.58 24.62
C SER A 76 12.88 -8.19 24.75
N THR A 77 13.70 -9.14 25.21
CA THR A 77 15.16 -9.01 25.23
C THR A 77 15.82 -9.59 23.97
N GLU A 78 15.09 -10.38 23.19
CA GLU A 78 15.60 -11.11 22.02
C GLU A 78 14.74 -10.84 20.78
N GLY A 79 15.33 -10.98 19.59
CA GLY A 79 14.63 -10.85 18.31
C GLY A 79 14.14 -9.43 17.97
N THR A 80 14.76 -8.39 18.54
CA THR A 80 14.37 -6.98 18.33
C THR A 80 14.95 -6.38 17.05
N GLU A 81 16.11 -6.89 16.61
CA GLU A 81 16.86 -6.35 15.48
C GLU A 81 16.70 -7.20 14.22
N PHE A 82 16.87 -6.57 13.06
CA PHE A 82 16.88 -7.28 11.78
C PHE A 82 18.20 -8.04 11.61
N THR A 83 18.11 -9.32 11.26
CA THR A 83 19.28 -10.14 10.92
C THR A 83 19.44 -10.29 9.41
N GLU A 84 18.38 -10.75 8.75
CA GLU A 84 18.34 -10.96 7.30
C GLU A 84 17.10 -10.26 6.73
N GLY A 85 17.29 -9.53 5.63
CA GLY A 85 16.23 -8.77 4.97
C GLY A 85 15.86 -7.47 5.68
N ASN A 86 14.93 -6.73 5.06
CA ASN A 86 14.59 -5.35 5.46
C ASN A 86 13.17 -5.21 6.06
N PHE A 87 12.43 -6.31 6.16
CA PHE A 87 11.03 -6.30 6.58
C PHE A 87 10.76 -7.43 7.58
N ALA A 88 10.01 -7.13 8.65
CA ALA A 88 9.62 -8.07 9.69
C ALA A 88 8.29 -7.65 10.31
N ILE A 89 7.72 -8.53 11.15
CA ILE A 89 6.52 -8.25 11.93
C ILE A 89 6.95 -7.79 13.32
N LEU A 90 6.55 -6.57 13.70
CA LEU A 90 6.76 -6.07 15.06
C LEU A 90 5.60 -6.48 15.97
N VAL A 91 5.94 -7.01 17.15
CA VAL A 91 4.96 -7.40 18.17
C VAL A 91 4.86 -6.30 19.23
N SER A 92 3.64 -5.80 19.48
CA SER A 92 3.38 -4.76 20.48
C SER A 92 2.87 -5.29 21.83
N SER A 93 2.22 -6.47 21.83
CA SER A 93 1.80 -7.16 23.05
C SER A 93 1.76 -8.67 22.82
N VAL A 94 2.00 -9.45 23.86
CA VAL A 94 2.11 -10.91 23.78
C VAL A 94 0.97 -11.58 24.55
N ALA A 95 0.36 -12.58 23.93
CA ALA A 95 -0.60 -13.47 24.55
C ALA A 95 -0.44 -14.88 23.99
N SER A 96 -0.64 -15.91 24.82
CA SER A 96 -0.61 -17.31 24.39
C SER A 96 -1.89 -18.04 24.81
N SER A 97 -2.54 -18.70 23.84
CA SER A 97 -3.73 -19.53 24.07
C SER A 97 -3.35 -21.00 23.99
N SER A 98 -3.44 -21.69 25.13
CA SER A 98 -3.20 -23.13 25.22
C SER A 98 -4.53 -23.87 25.28
N ARG A 99 -5.18 -24.01 24.11
CA ARG A 99 -6.33 -24.91 23.98
C ARG A 99 -5.81 -26.33 23.76
N VAL A 100 -5.99 -27.19 24.76
CA VAL A 100 -5.74 -28.63 24.64
C VAL A 100 -6.97 -29.24 23.98
N GLU A 101 -6.82 -29.72 22.75
CA GLU A 101 -7.83 -30.56 22.11
C GLU A 101 -7.66 -31.97 22.68
N VAL A 102 -8.63 -32.41 23.49
CA VAL A 102 -8.76 -33.81 23.88
C VAL A 102 -9.31 -34.53 22.65
N ARG A 103 -8.53 -35.43 22.08
CA ARG A 103 -9.00 -36.36 21.05
C ARG A 103 -9.48 -37.61 21.79
N ASP A 104 -10.73 -37.99 21.55
CA ASP A 104 -11.38 -39.19 22.09
C ASP A 104 -10.79 -40.49 21.50
#